data_AF-A0A1F8T080-F1
#
_entry.id   AF-A0A1F8T080-F1
#
_cell.length_a   1.000
_cell.length_b   1.000
_cell.length_c   1.000
_cell.angle_alpha   90.00
_cell.angle_beta   90.00
_cell.angle_gamma   90.00
#
_symmetry.space_group_name_H-M   'P 1'
#
loop_
_entity.id
_entity.type
_entity.pdbx_description
1 polymer ?
#
loop_
_entity_poly.entity_id
_entity_poly.type
_entity_poly.pdbx_seq_one_letter_code
_entity_poly.pdbx_strand_id
1 'polypeptide(L)' 'MLTELYPRTNLKSEPLFDELSVWLMYYNYQRIHGSLGFTPVDKLCQRLYDAPTSDDVFDAIDPAKVRFRDREYE' A
#
# COMPACT_ATOMS: atom_id res chain seq x y z
N MET A 1 16.65 7.79 -1.86
CA MET A 1 15.58 6.84 -2.23
C MET A 1 14.42 7.48 -2.99
N LEU A 2 13.49 8.25 -2.37
CA LEU A 2 12.38 8.87 -3.14
C LEU A 2 12.83 10.00 -4.08
N THR A 3 13.80 10.81 -3.65
CA THR A 3 14.42 11.88 -4.46
C THR A 3 15.22 11.35 -5.65
N GLU A 4 15.72 10.11 -5.58
CA GLU A 4 16.42 9.46 -6.70
C GLU A 4 15.44 8.98 -7.76
N LEU A 5 14.22 8.62 -7.37
CA LEU A 5 13.15 8.15 -8.28
C LEU A 5 12.38 9.30 -8.94
N TYR A 6 12.29 10.45 -8.27
CA TYR A 6 11.61 11.65 -8.77
C TYR A 6 12.51 12.89 -8.77
N PRO A 7 13.64 12.87 -9.49
CA PRO A 7 14.66 13.91 -9.39
C PRO A 7 14.19 15.28 -9.91
N ARG A 8 13.13 15.32 -10.73
CA ARG A 8 12.57 16.55 -11.29
C ARG A 8 11.37 17.09 -10.51
N THR A 9 10.89 16.36 -9.50
CA THR A 9 9.68 16.72 -8.76
C THR A 9 10.08 17.28 -7.40
N ASN A 10 9.57 18.47 -7.08
CA ASN A 10 9.71 19.01 -5.72
C ASN A 10 8.72 18.30 -4.78
N LEU A 11 9.13 17.16 -4.24
CA LEU A 11 8.33 16.37 -3.29
C LEU A 11 8.09 17.07 -1.95
N LYS A 12 8.75 18.21 -1.69
CA LYS A 12 8.60 18.99 -0.47
C LYS A 12 7.70 20.23 -0.65
N SER A 13 7.06 20.41 -1.80
CA SER A 13 6.17 21.54 -1.99
C SER A 13 4.91 21.36 -1.14
N GLU A 14 4.57 22.36 -0.33
CA GLU A 14 3.34 22.36 0.49
C GLU A 14 2.07 22.18 -0.37
N PRO A 15 1.91 22.84 -1.52
CA PRO A 15 0.72 22.66 -2.36
C PRO A 15 0.54 21.22 -2.86
N LEU A 16 1.64 20.49 -3.07
CA LEU A 16 1.57 19.09 -3.50
C LEU A 16 0.93 18.22 -2.43
N PHE A 17 1.19 18.48 -1.14
CA PHE A 17 0.56 17.72 -0.05
C PHE A 17 -0.95 17.94 -0.01
N ASP A 18 -1.41 19.18 -0.18
CA ASP A 18 -2.83 19.50 -0.18
C ASP A 18 -3.54 18.85 -1.38
N GLU A 19 -2.98 18.99 -2.58
CA GLU A 19 -3.53 18.37 -3.78
C GLU A 19 -3.58 16.84 -3.66
N LEU A 20 -2.51 16.23 -3.16
CA LEU A 20 -2.44 14.78 -2.99
C LEU A 20 -3.48 14.28 -1.97
N SER A 21 -3.71 15.05 -0.91
CA SER A 21 -4.73 14.74 0.10
C SER A 21 -6.14 14.75 -0.49
N VAL A 22 -6.45 15.75 -1.33
CA VAL A 22 -7.73 15.84 -2.05
C VAL A 22 -7.90 14.65 -3.00
N TRP A 23 -6.86 14.32 -3.76
CA TRP A 23 -6.89 13.17 -4.67
C TRP A 23 -7.09 11.85 -3.92
N LEU A 24 -6.39 11.65 -2.80
CA LEU A 24 -6.56 10.47 -1.94
C LEU A 24 -7.99 10.36 -1.40
N MET A 25 -8.56 11.47 -0.94
CA MET A 25 -9.95 11.50 -0.47
C MET A 25 -10.92 11.10 -1.59
N TYR A 26 -10.80 11.74 -2.75
CA TYR A 26 -11.71 11.48 -3.88
C TYR A 26 -11.62 10.03 -4.35
N TYR A 27 -10.41 9.52 -4.62
CA TYR A 27 -10.24 8.18 -5.17
C TYR A 27 -10.63 7.07 -4.21
N ASN A 28 -10.36 7.23 -2.91
CA ASN A 28 -10.60 6.17 -1.92
C ASN A 28 -12.01 6.19 -1.33
N TYR A 29 -12.61 7.37 -1.16
CA TYR A 29 -13.87 7.52 -0.41
C TYR A 29 -15.07 7.96 -1.25
N GLN A 30 -14.87 8.59 -2.40
CA GLN A 30 -15.97 9.20 -3.17
C GLN A 30 -16.19 8.54 -4.52
N ARG A 31 -15.11 8.07 -5.16
CA ARG A 31 -15.18 7.43 -6.47
C ARG A 31 -15.52 5.95 -6.33
N ILE A 32 -16.63 5.55 -6.92
CA ILE A 32 -16.94 4.14 -7.14
C ILE A 32 -15.93 3.57 -8.13
N HIS A 33 -15.25 2.49 -7.73
CA HIS A 33 -14.30 1.81 -8.59
C HIS A 33 -15.06 0.83 -9.50
N GLY A 34 -14.94 0.98 -10.82
CA GLY A 34 -15.75 0.22 -11.79
C GLY A 34 -15.65 -1.31 -11.66
N SER A 35 -14.49 -1.84 -11.28
CA SER A 35 -14.31 -3.29 -11.03
C SER A 35 -14.77 -3.75 -9.65
N LEU A 36 -14.92 -2.85 -8.68
CA LEU A 36 -15.35 -3.19 -7.32
C LEU A 36 -16.86 -2.99 -7.14
N GLY A 37 -17.47 -2.06 -7.88
CA GLY A 37 -18.86 -1.63 -7.67
C GLY A 37 -19.07 -0.81 -6.38
N PHE A 38 -18.00 -0.62 -5.60
CA PHE A 38 -17.95 0.12 -4.34
C PHE A 38 -16.79 1.12 -4.36
N THR A 39 -16.73 2.01 -3.37
CA THR A 39 -15.50 2.76 -3.13
C THR A 39 -14.40 1.83 -2.60
N PRO A 40 -13.12 2.13 -2.81
CA PRO A 40 -12.03 1.35 -2.23
C PRO A 40 -12.15 1.18 -0.71
N VAL A 41 -12.59 2.23 0.01
CA VAL A 41 -12.76 2.18 1.47
C VAL A 41 -13.90 1.26 1.88
N ASP A 42 -15.04 1.29 1.19
CA ASP A 42 -16.12 0.35 1.46
C ASP A 42 -15.62 -1.09 1.34
N LYS A 43 -14.81 -1.36 0.30
CA LYS A 43 -14.24 -2.69 0.10
C LYS A 43 -13.25 -3.08 1.21
N LEU A 44 -12.44 -2.13 1.66
CA LEU A 44 -11.53 -2.33 2.81
C LEU A 44 -12.34 -2.66 4.07
N CYS A 45 -13.36 -1.87 4.40
CA CYS A 45 -14.21 -2.09 5.56
C CYS A 45 -14.88 -3.47 5.54
N GLN A 46 -15.33 -3.93 4.37
CA GLN A 46 -15.90 -5.29 4.21
C GLN A 46 -14.88 -6.41 4.49
N ARG A 47 -13.59 -6.14 4.29
CA ARG A 47 -12.50 -7.13 4.34
C ARG A 47 -11.53 -6.91 5.50
N LEU A 48 -11.78 -5.90 6.34
CA LEU A 48 -10.83 -5.45 7.36
C LEU A 48 -10.44 -6.58 8.32
N TYR A 49 -11.40 -7.45 8.63
CA TYR A 49 -11.21 -8.59 9.54
C TYR A 49 -10.84 -9.89 8.82
N ASP A 50 -10.79 -9.90 7.49
CA ASP A 50 -10.37 -11.07 6.72
C ASP A 50 -8.83 -11.15 6.62
N ALA A 51 -8.15 -10.01 6.79
CA ALA A 51 -6.70 -9.95 6.71
C ALA A 51 -6.08 -10.56 7.98
N PRO A 52 -5.14 -11.51 7.85
CA PRO A 52 -4.44 -12.06 8.99
C PRO A 52 -3.62 -10.95 9.69
N THR A 53 -3.52 -11.02 11.01
CA THR A 53 -2.62 -10.16 11.75
C THR A 53 -1.18 -10.49 11.43
N SER A 54 -0.25 -9.57 11.74
CA SER A 54 1.17 -9.87 11.58
C SER A 54 1.57 -11.12 12.37
N ASP A 55 1.01 -11.31 13.56
CA ASP A 55 1.28 -12.48 14.40
C ASP A 55 0.75 -13.76 13.74
N ASP A 56 -0.49 -13.76 13.21
CA ASP A 56 -1.04 -14.90 12.45
C ASP A 56 -0.15 -15.28 11.26
N VAL A 57 0.42 -14.27 10.58
CA VAL A 57 1.34 -14.50 9.47
C VAL A 57 2.64 -15.12 9.97
N PHE A 58 3.24 -14.60 11.05
CA PHE A 58 4.49 -15.10 11.61
C PHE A 58 4.35 -16.53 12.14
N ASP A 59 3.27 -16.82 12.86
CA ASP A 59 3.00 -18.16 13.41
C ASP A 59 2.73 -19.19 12.32
N ALA A 60 2.22 -18.77 11.16
CA ALA A 60 2.02 -19.62 10.00
C ALA A 60 3.31 -19.86 9.16
N ILE A 61 4.43 -19.20 9.48
CA ILE A 61 5.70 -19.40 8.75
C ILE A 61 6.28 -20.77 9.08
N ASP A 62 6.44 -21.60 8.06
CA ASP A 62 7.23 -22.82 8.12
C ASP A 62 8.71 -22.49 7.82
N PRO A 63 9.62 -22.54 8.82
CA PRO A 63 11.02 -22.17 8.64
C PRO A 63 11.74 -23.00 7.57
N ALA A 64 11.31 -24.25 7.35
CA ALA A 64 11.89 -25.13 6.33
C ALA A 64 11.50 -24.75 4.90
N LYS A 65 10.46 -23.93 4.73
CA LYS A 65 9.98 -23.42 3.43
C LYS A 65 10.35 -21.96 3.18
N VAL A 66 10.96 -21.30 4.17
CA VAL A 66 11.47 -19.94 3.98
C VAL A 66 12.58 -20.00 2.94
N ARG A 67 12.33 -19.42 1.77
CA ARG A 67 13.35 -19.29 0.73
C ARG A 67 14.33 -18.20 1.16
N PHE A 68 15.46 -18.61 1.72
CA PHE A 68 16.62 -17.73 1.81
C PHE A 68 17.15 -17.52 0.39
N ARG A 69 17.07 -16.29 -0.11
CA ARG A 69 17.84 -15.92 -1.29
C ARG A 69 19.24 -15.63 -0.79
N ASP A 70 20.08 -16.66 -0.73
CA ASP A 70 21.51 -16.47 -0.50
C ASP A 70 22.01 -15.55 -1.61
N ARG A 71 22.25 -14.31 -1.24
CA ARG A 71 22.80 -13.32 -2.14
C ARG A 71 24.29 -13.61 -2.15
N GLU A 72 24.73 -14.39 -3.13
CA GLU A 72 26.15 -14.54 -3.45
C GLU A 72 26.65 -13.16 -3.88
N TYR A 73 27.18 -12.41 -2.92
CA TYR A 73 28.05 -11.29 -3.20
C TYR A 73 29.47 -11.85 -3.36
N GLU A 74 29.86 -12.13 -4.60
CA GLU A 74 31.28 -12.10 -5.00
C GLU A 74 31.71 -10.64 -5.25
#